data_AF-A0A7C2XCQ4-F1
#
_entry.id   AF-A0A7C2XCQ4-F1
#
_cell.length_a   1.000
_cell.length_b   1.000
_cell.length_c   1.000
_cell.angle_alpha   90.00
_cell.angle_beta   90.00
_cell.angle_gamma   90.00
#
_symmetry.space_group_name_H-M   'P 1'
#
loop_
_entity.id
_entity.type
_entity.pdbx_description
1 polymer ?
#
loop_
_entity_poly.entity_id
_entity_poly.type
_entity_poly.pdbx_seq_one_letter_code
_entity_poly.pdbx_strand_id
1 'polypeptide(L)'
;PLTATFFRNAIENVSEGRKHTLGFLHLVSASEEFFPKFALRNKDYETISLLIENHASELIEPISEYDCSRSLIALQSWITESSEVSLSDNLKIESGDMHRMVETADWLVYCLHELAKQLERMDLLDELDIIRKRIKYGIREELIELIKVKGIGRVRARKLFKHGIKNLDDLSAIPVKKLAEIDKIGSTLADNIKSQLRKGR
;
A
#
# COMPACT_ATOMS: atom_id res chain seq x y z
N PRO A 1 24.69 -6.03 -1.52
CA PRO A 1 25.09 -7.23 -2.30
C PRO A 1 24.14 -8.42 -2.11
N LEU A 2 23.75 -8.72 -0.87
CA LEU A 2 22.83 -9.82 -0.54
C LEU A 2 21.38 -9.51 -0.95
N THR A 3 20.80 -8.41 -0.51
CA THR A 3 19.40 -8.03 -0.85
C THR A 3 19.18 -7.81 -2.33
N ALA A 4 20.16 -7.26 -3.05
CA ALA A 4 20.07 -7.13 -4.51
C ALA A 4 20.02 -8.51 -5.20
N THR A 5 20.73 -9.51 -4.68
CA THR A 5 20.68 -10.89 -5.21
C THR A 5 19.35 -11.56 -4.86
N PHE A 6 18.89 -11.39 -3.62
CA PHE A 6 17.58 -11.86 -3.17
C PHE A 6 16.44 -11.31 -4.03
N PHE A 7 16.45 -10.00 -4.29
CA PHE A 7 15.45 -9.33 -5.13
C PHE A 7 15.55 -9.76 -6.59
N ARG A 8 16.76 -9.89 -7.15
CA ARG A 8 16.94 -10.38 -8.53
C ARG A 8 16.33 -11.77 -8.70
N ASN A 9 16.70 -12.71 -7.84
CA ASN A 9 16.19 -14.09 -7.89
C ASN A 9 14.67 -14.13 -7.78
N ALA A 10 14.09 -13.30 -6.90
CA ALA A 10 12.65 -13.21 -6.76
C ALA A 10 11.98 -12.66 -8.04
N ILE A 11 12.51 -11.58 -8.63
CA ILE A 11 11.99 -10.97 -9.87
C ILE A 11 12.00 -11.98 -11.02
N GLU A 12 13.05 -12.77 -11.17
CA GLU A 12 13.15 -13.80 -12.21
C GLU A 12 12.07 -14.88 -12.07
N ASN A 13 11.61 -15.16 -10.84
CA ASN A 13 10.57 -16.14 -10.55
C ASN A 13 9.14 -15.57 -10.58
N VAL A 14 8.96 -14.25 -10.73
CA VAL A 14 7.61 -13.67 -10.79
C VAL A 14 6.91 -14.09 -12.08
N SER A 15 5.84 -14.87 -11.97
CA SER A 15 5.00 -15.25 -13.11
C SER A 15 4.29 -14.06 -13.75
N GLU A 16 4.09 -14.06 -15.05
CA GLU A 16 3.32 -13.01 -15.75
C GLU A 16 1.79 -13.15 -15.58
N GLY A 17 1.05 -12.10 -15.93
CA GLY A 17 -0.42 -12.14 -16.12
C GLY A 17 -1.27 -12.13 -14.84
N ARG A 18 -0.65 -11.97 -13.67
CA ARG A 18 -1.35 -11.81 -12.37
C ARG A 18 -0.64 -10.76 -11.52
N LYS A 19 -1.28 -10.35 -10.42
CA LYS A 19 -0.71 -9.45 -9.42
C LYS A 19 -0.04 -10.24 -8.29
N HIS A 20 0.97 -9.66 -7.66
CA HIS A 20 1.79 -10.26 -6.62
C HIS A 20 1.95 -9.38 -5.39
N THR A 21 0.93 -8.58 -5.06
CA THR A 21 0.99 -7.60 -3.97
C THR A 21 1.47 -8.22 -2.65
N LEU A 22 0.85 -9.30 -2.15
CA LEU A 22 1.33 -9.93 -0.91
C LEU A 22 2.75 -10.50 -1.07
N GLY A 23 3.09 -11.08 -2.22
CA GLY A 23 4.42 -11.61 -2.50
C GLY A 23 5.50 -10.53 -2.43
N PHE A 24 5.27 -9.36 -3.02
CA PHE A 24 6.21 -8.23 -2.92
C PHE A 24 6.29 -7.66 -1.50
N LEU A 25 5.16 -7.59 -0.77
CA LEU A 25 5.18 -7.17 0.64
C LEU A 25 6.00 -8.15 1.51
N HIS A 26 5.82 -9.46 1.29
CA HIS A 26 6.60 -10.49 1.96
C HIS A 26 8.08 -10.30 1.66
N LEU A 27 8.45 -10.23 0.37
CA LEU A 27 9.81 -10.04 -0.10
C LEU A 27 10.50 -8.84 0.56
N VAL A 28 9.86 -7.67 0.56
CA VAL A 28 10.46 -6.47 1.20
C VAL A 28 10.54 -6.62 2.71
N SER A 29 9.50 -7.14 3.37
CA SER A 29 9.50 -7.31 4.83
C SER A 29 10.48 -8.39 5.32
N ALA A 30 10.85 -9.33 4.44
CA ALA A 30 11.80 -10.39 4.69
C ALA A 30 13.26 -9.93 4.54
N SER A 31 13.52 -8.88 3.74
CA SER A 31 14.86 -8.35 3.49
C SER A 31 15.59 -7.89 4.76
N GLU A 32 16.92 -7.86 4.69
CA GLU A 32 17.79 -7.49 5.83
C GLU A 32 17.71 -6.00 6.17
N GLU A 33 17.55 -5.14 5.17
CA GLU A 33 17.45 -3.70 5.34
C GLU A 33 16.07 -3.25 5.83
N PHE A 34 15.07 -4.14 5.88
CA PHE A 34 13.75 -3.81 6.37
C PHE A 34 13.73 -3.59 7.89
N PHE A 35 13.33 -2.39 8.30
CA PHE A 35 13.25 -2.02 9.71
C PHE A 35 12.06 -1.08 9.99
N PRO A 36 11.39 -1.20 11.15
CA PRO A 36 11.51 -2.27 12.15
C PRO A 36 10.90 -3.61 11.70
N LYS A 37 11.60 -4.70 12.01
CA LYS A 37 11.13 -6.07 11.76
C LYS A 37 10.66 -6.72 13.06
N PHE A 38 9.38 -7.06 13.12
CA PHE A 38 8.76 -7.67 14.30
C PHE A 38 8.51 -9.15 14.07
N ALA A 39 9.00 -9.99 14.99
CA ALA A 39 8.68 -11.42 14.98
C ALA A 39 7.19 -11.67 15.26
N LEU A 40 6.67 -12.78 14.72
CA LEU A 40 5.35 -13.28 15.04
C LEU A 40 5.25 -13.66 16.52
N ARG A 41 4.10 -13.43 17.13
CA ARG A 41 3.69 -14.01 18.43
C ARG A 41 2.85 -15.25 18.17
N ASN A 42 2.67 -16.10 19.17
CA ASN A 42 1.83 -17.30 19.05
C ASN A 42 0.43 -17.01 18.48
N LYS A 43 -0.20 -15.91 18.91
CA LYS A 43 -1.52 -15.49 18.40
C LYS A 43 -1.53 -14.96 16.97
N ASP A 44 -0.36 -14.59 16.43
CA ASP A 44 -0.26 -14.03 15.08
C ASP A 44 -0.23 -15.14 14.01
N TYR A 45 0.13 -16.39 14.39
CA TYR A 45 0.25 -17.53 13.46
C TYR A 45 -1.05 -17.78 12.70
N GLU A 46 -2.20 -17.87 13.38
CA GLU A 46 -3.50 -18.06 12.73
C GLU A 46 -3.82 -16.94 11.73
N THR A 47 -3.49 -15.69 12.08
CA THR A 47 -3.73 -14.54 11.20
C THR A 47 -2.86 -14.61 9.94
N ILE A 48 -1.59 -14.99 10.08
CA ILE A 48 -0.70 -15.09 8.93
C ILE A 48 -1.00 -16.32 8.06
N SER A 49 -1.37 -17.47 8.64
CA SER A 49 -1.84 -18.65 7.89
C SER A 49 -3.00 -18.30 6.98
N LEU A 50 -4.04 -17.66 7.55
CA LEU A 50 -5.22 -17.25 6.82
C LEU A 50 -4.90 -16.17 5.77
N LEU A 51 -3.95 -15.28 6.06
CA LEU A 51 -3.51 -14.28 5.10
C LEU A 51 -2.80 -14.92 3.90
N ILE A 52 -1.90 -15.88 4.14
CA ILE A 52 -1.20 -16.64 3.08
C ILE A 52 -2.22 -17.39 2.23
N GLU A 53 -3.17 -18.09 2.84
CA GLU A 53 -4.20 -18.86 2.14
C GLU A 53 -5.06 -17.97 1.23
N ASN A 54 -5.57 -16.86 1.75
CA ASN A 54 -6.44 -15.94 1.00
C ASN A 54 -5.75 -15.23 -0.17
N HIS A 55 -4.42 -15.16 -0.14
CA HIS A 55 -3.60 -14.47 -1.14
C HIS A 55 -2.57 -15.41 -1.77
N ALA A 56 -2.82 -16.73 -1.76
CA ALA A 56 -1.88 -17.71 -2.30
C ALA A 56 -1.55 -17.45 -3.78
N SER A 57 -2.54 -16.95 -4.53
CA SER A 57 -2.40 -16.54 -5.93
C SER A 57 -1.64 -15.23 -6.15
N GLU A 58 -1.22 -14.53 -5.09
CA GLU A 58 -0.36 -13.34 -5.15
C GLU A 58 1.09 -13.64 -4.75
N LEU A 59 1.39 -14.86 -4.29
CA LEU A 59 2.73 -15.19 -3.86
C LEU A 59 3.66 -15.36 -5.07
N ILE A 60 4.92 -14.92 -4.90
CA ILE A 60 6.00 -15.13 -5.89
C ILE A 60 6.40 -16.61 -5.86
N GLU A 61 6.58 -17.14 -4.64
CA GLU A 61 6.86 -18.53 -4.34
C GLU A 61 6.03 -18.99 -3.14
N PRO A 62 5.77 -20.29 -2.96
CA PRO A 62 5.11 -20.78 -1.76
C PRO A 62 5.91 -20.44 -0.50
N ILE A 63 5.25 -19.89 0.50
CA ILE A 63 5.85 -19.52 1.79
C ILE A 63 5.09 -20.16 2.94
N SER A 64 5.76 -20.37 4.07
CA SER A 64 5.14 -20.76 5.33
C SER A 64 5.01 -19.57 6.29
N GLU A 65 4.24 -19.75 7.36
CA GLU A 65 4.14 -18.78 8.44
C GLU A 65 5.50 -18.51 9.10
N TYR A 66 6.41 -19.49 9.08
CA TYR A 66 7.75 -19.36 9.67
C TYR A 66 8.68 -18.46 8.85
N ASP A 67 8.37 -18.23 7.58
CA ASP A 67 9.08 -17.29 6.70
C ASP A 67 8.56 -15.86 6.84
N CYS A 68 7.54 -15.66 7.67
CA CYS A 68 6.81 -14.41 7.79
C CYS A 68 7.14 -13.64 9.07
N SER A 69 6.81 -12.35 9.03
CA SER A 69 6.95 -11.45 10.15
C SER A 69 5.62 -10.80 10.50
N ARG A 70 5.47 -10.32 11.73
CA ARG A 70 4.32 -9.48 12.09
C ARG A 70 4.33 -8.17 11.30
N SER A 71 5.49 -7.75 10.82
CA SER A 71 5.63 -6.59 9.93
C SER A 71 4.90 -6.79 8.59
N LEU A 72 4.87 -8.01 8.04
CA LEU A 72 4.09 -8.34 6.84
C LEU A 72 2.59 -8.14 7.06
N ILE A 73 2.06 -8.68 8.16
CA ILE A 73 0.64 -8.52 8.54
C ILE A 73 0.28 -7.04 8.64
N ALA A 74 1.18 -6.24 9.22
CA ALA A 74 0.98 -4.81 9.41
C ALA A 74 1.01 -4.02 8.11
N LEU A 75 1.96 -4.30 7.20
CA LEU A 75 2.01 -3.68 5.87
C LEU A 75 0.75 -4.01 5.08
N GLN A 76 0.31 -5.27 5.07
CA GLN A 76 -0.92 -5.69 4.40
C GLN A 76 -2.15 -4.99 4.99
N SER A 77 -2.23 -4.94 6.32
CA SER A 77 -3.30 -4.23 7.04
C SER A 77 -3.31 -2.73 6.72
N TRP A 78 -2.13 -2.12 6.62
CA TRP A 78 -1.97 -0.72 6.27
C TRP A 78 -2.46 -0.40 4.86
N ILE A 79 -2.05 -1.18 3.85
CA ILE A 79 -2.49 -0.98 2.46
C ILE A 79 -3.93 -1.45 2.18
N THR A 80 -4.60 -1.99 3.20
CA THR A 80 -6.04 -2.30 3.19
C THR A 80 -6.85 -1.36 4.09
N GLU A 81 -6.20 -0.29 4.56
CA GLU A 81 -6.75 0.86 5.30
C GLU A 81 -7.11 0.63 6.77
N SER A 82 -6.47 -0.34 7.43
CA SER A 82 -6.55 -0.46 8.89
C SER A 82 -6.12 0.85 9.57
N SER A 83 -6.81 1.19 10.66
CA SER A 83 -6.48 2.37 11.45
C SER A 83 -5.19 2.14 12.25
N GLU A 84 -4.48 3.22 12.58
CA GLU A 84 -3.30 3.13 13.45
C GLU A 84 -3.67 2.57 14.83
N VAL A 85 -4.86 2.90 15.34
CA VAL A 85 -5.41 2.33 16.58
C VAL A 85 -5.54 0.81 16.46
N SER A 86 -6.11 0.31 15.36
CA SER A 86 -6.23 -1.14 15.15
C SER A 86 -4.87 -1.84 15.04
N LEU A 87 -3.90 -1.21 14.40
CA LEU A 87 -2.53 -1.74 14.29
C LEU A 87 -1.84 -1.80 15.66
N SER A 88 -1.97 -0.74 16.49
CA SER A 88 -1.43 -0.73 17.86
C SER A 88 -2.12 -1.76 18.75
N ASP A 89 -3.46 -1.82 18.74
CA ASP A 89 -4.22 -2.72 19.60
C ASP A 89 -3.95 -4.20 19.27
N ASN A 90 -4.04 -4.55 17.98
CA ASN A 90 -3.96 -5.94 17.54
C ASN A 90 -2.50 -6.41 17.40
N LEU A 91 -1.65 -5.61 16.76
CA LEU A 91 -0.28 -5.98 16.39
C LEU A 91 0.80 -5.39 17.31
N LYS A 92 0.47 -4.46 18.21
CA LYS A 92 1.46 -3.74 19.04
C LYS A 92 2.51 -3.05 18.18
N ILE A 93 2.04 -2.41 17.12
CA ILE A 93 2.83 -1.59 16.22
C ILE A 93 2.31 -0.17 16.34
N GLU A 94 3.17 0.71 16.84
CA GLU A 94 2.81 2.10 17.09
C GLU A 94 2.92 2.94 15.83
N SER A 95 2.36 4.15 15.85
CA SER A 95 2.37 5.07 14.70
C SER A 95 3.80 5.35 14.19
N GLY A 96 4.76 5.53 15.11
CA GLY A 96 6.16 5.72 14.76
C GLY A 96 6.82 4.48 14.13
N ASP A 97 6.41 3.28 14.53
CA ASP A 97 6.88 2.04 13.90
C ASP A 97 6.32 1.92 12.48
N MET A 98 5.02 2.12 12.30
CA MET A 98 4.39 2.11 10.98
C MET A 98 5.01 3.13 10.04
N HIS A 99 5.31 4.34 10.53
CA HIS A 99 5.96 5.37 9.71
C HIS A 99 7.30 4.89 9.15
N ARG A 100 8.17 4.33 10.01
CA ARG A 100 9.47 3.77 9.61
C ARG A 100 9.33 2.57 8.67
N MET A 101 8.36 1.69 8.93
CA MET A 101 8.07 0.56 8.07
C MET A 101 7.62 1.00 6.69
N VAL A 102 6.76 2.03 6.59
CA VAL A 102 6.28 2.58 5.33
C VAL A 102 7.41 3.23 4.54
N GLU A 103 8.27 4.02 5.19
CA GLU A 103 9.42 4.65 4.56
C GLU A 103 10.38 3.60 3.98
N THR A 104 10.74 2.61 4.81
CA THR A 104 11.67 1.55 4.40
C THR A 104 11.05 0.66 3.32
N ALA A 105 9.76 0.30 3.42
CA ALA A 105 9.07 -0.47 2.40
C ALA A 105 8.98 0.27 1.07
N ASP A 106 8.61 1.57 1.06
CA ASP A 106 8.55 2.35 -0.19
C ASP A 106 9.91 2.43 -0.88
N TRP A 107 10.98 2.60 -0.10
CA TRP A 107 12.35 2.59 -0.63
C TRP A 107 12.75 1.22 -1.20
N LEU A 108 12.46 0.13 -0.50
CA LEU A 108 12.77 -1.23 -0.98
C LEU A 108 11.96 -1.62 -2.22
N VAL A 109 10.68 -1.24 -2.29
CA VAL A 109 9.87 -1.45 -3.50
C VAL A 109 10.37 -0.58 -4.65
N TYR A 110 10.86 0.64 -4.38
CA TYR A 110 11.57 1.42 -5.40
C TYR A 110 12.82 0.70 -5.92
N CYS A 111 13.63 0.09 -5.04
CA CYS A 111 14.77 -0.72 -5.46
C CYS A 111 14.34 -1.92 -6.31
N LEU A 112 13.26 -2.62 -5.95
CA LEU A 112 12.67 -3.68 -6.77
C LEU A 112 12.26 -3.17 -8.16
N HIS A 113 11.64 -2.00 -8.22
CA HIS A 113 11.23 -1.38 -9.47
C HIS A 113 12.41 -1.07 -10.40
N GLU A 114 13.50 -0.49 -9.87
CA GLU A 114 14.69 -0.23 -10.67
C GLU A 114 15.41 -1.52 -11.08
N LEU A 115 15.42 -2.55 -10.25
CA LEU A 115 15.95 -3.87 -10.63
C LEU A 115 15.09 -4.55 -11.71
N ALA A 116 13.77 -4.46 -11.62
CA ALA A 116 12.86 -5.00 -12.65
C ALA A 116 13.11 -4.35 -14.00
N LYS A 117 13.34 -3.04 -14.06
CA LYS A 117 13.78 -2.34 -15.29
C LYS A 117 15.10 -2.89 -15.83
N GLN A 118 16.09 -3.08 -14.96
CA GLN A 118 17.40 -3.60 -15.37
C GLN A 118 17.33 -5.03 -15.90
N LEU A 119 16.36 -5.82 -15.43
CA LEU A 119 16.10 -7.20 -15.86
C LEU A 119 15.06 -7.27 -17.00
N GLU A 120 14.67 -6.13 -17.57
CA GLU A 120 13.70 -6.02 -18.67
C GLU A 120 12.30 -6.58 -18.33
N ARG A 121 11.96 -6.70 -17.04
CA ARG A 121 10.63 -7.10 -16.52
C ARG A 121 9.68 -5.91 -16.45
N MET A 122 9.40 -5.35 -17.61
CA MET A 122 8.55 -4.16 -17.77
C MET A 122 7.11 -4.40 -17.33
N ASP A 123 6.65 -5.65 -17.36
CA ASP A 123 5.33 -6.10 -16.92
C ASP A 123 5.08 -5.85 -15.42
N LEU A 124 6.15 -5.76 -14.61
CA LEU A 124 6.06 -5.57 -13.16
C LEU A 124 5.99 -4.09 -12.73
N LEU A 125 6.38 -3.16 -13.60
CA LEU A 125 6.60 -1.77 -13.18
C LEU A 125 5.32 -1.08 -12.70
N ASP A 126 4.23 -1.27 -13.42
CA ASP A 126 2.94 -0.68 -13.07
C ASP A 126 2.44 -1.20 -11.71
N GLU A 127 2.59 -2.51 -11.46
CA GLU A 127 2.22 -3.10 -10.17
C GLU A 127 3.10 -2.54 -9.05
N LEU A 128 4.42 -2.48 -9.23
CA LEU A 128 5.33 -1.98 -8.21
C LEU A 128 5.04 -0.50 -7.90
N ASP A 129 4.75 0.33 -8.90
CA ASP A 129 4.34 1.72 -8.71
C ASP A 129 3.01 1.86 -7.97
N ILE A 130 2.05 0.97 -8.24
CA ILE A 130 0.79 0.88 -7.49
C ILE A 130 1.06 0.51 -6.04
N ILE A 131 1.86 -0.53 -5.78
CA ILE A 131 2.21 -0.99 -4.44
C ILE A 131 2.90 0.13 -3.65
N ARG A 132 3.83 0.85 -4.25
CA ARG A 132 4.50 2.03 -3.63
C ARG A 132 3.51 3.08 -3.19
N LYS A 133 2.57 3.48 -4.06
CA LYS A 133 1.51 4.45 -3.71
C LYS A 133 0.65 3.93 -2.56
N ARG A 134 0.27 2.65 -2.61
CA ARG A 134 -0.52 2.01 -1.56
C ARG A 134 0.21 1.98 -0.22
N ILE A 135 1.50 1.65 -0.20
CA ILE A 135 2.36 1.67 1.00
C ILE A 135 2.47 3.10 1.52
N LYS A 136 2.86 4.06 0.68
CA LYS A 136 3.11 5.44 1.08
C LYS A 136 1.90 6.11 1.75
N TYR A 137 0.70 5.86 1.21
CA TYR A 137 -0.53 6.50 1.71
C TYR A 137 -1.40 5.58 2.58
N GLY A 138 -1.07 4.29 2.65
CA GLY A 138 -1.83 3.25 3.35
C GLY A 138 -3.22 3.05 2.78
N ILE A 139 -3.34 2.98 1.46
CA ILE A 139 -4.63 2.97 0.76
C ILE A 139 -4.83 1.69 -0.04
N ARG A 140 -6.08 1.31 -0.26
CA ARG A 140 -6.44 0.37 -1.33
C ARG A 140 -6.21 1.03 -2.69
N GLU A 141 -6.00 0.19 -3.70
CA GLU A 141 -5.70 0.61 -5.08
C GLU A 141 -6.74 1.58 -5.65
N GLU A 142 -8.02 1.33 -5.35
CA GLU A 142 -9.16 2.14 -5.81
C GLU A 142 -9.14 3.61 -5.35
N LEU A 143 -8.29 3.98 -4.38
CA LEU A 143 -8.17 5.36 -3.89
C LEU A 143 -7.00 6.14 -4.52
N ILE A 144 -6.19 5.50 -5.37
CA ILE A 144 -4.97 6.10 -5.94
C ILE A 144 -5.28 7.39 -6.72
N GLU A 145 -6.38 7.44 -7.47
CA GLU A 145 -6.74 8.66 -8.21
C GLU A 145 -7.08 9.82 -7.29
N LEU A 146 -7.79 9.56 -6.19
CA LEU A 146 -8.23 10.60 -5.25
C LEU A 146 -7.08 11.18 -4.44
N ILE A 147 -6.08 10.36 -4.08
CA ILE A 147 -4.95 10.80 -3.23
C ILE A 147 -4.01 11.78 -3.95
N LYS A 148 -4.08 11.86 -5.29
CA LYS A 148 -3.30 12.82 -6.10
C LYS A 148 -3.65 14.27 -5.79
N VAL A 149 -4.86 14.53 -5.27
CA VAL A 149 -5.31 15.89 -4.96
C VAL A 149 -4.79 16.33 -3.59
N LYS A 150 -4.09 17.46 -3.55
CA LYS A 150 -3.52 17.99 -2.31
C LYS A 150 -4.63 18.24 -1.28
N GLY A 151 -4.43 17.72 -0.09
CA GLY A 151 -5.40 17.80 1.02
C GLY A 151 -6.33 16.60 1.12
N ILE A 152 -6.33 15.69 0.15
CA ILE A 152 -7.03 14.40 0.25
C ILE A 152 -6.04 13.35 0.75
N GLY A 153 -6.12 13.01 2.04
CA GLY A 153 -5.44 11.86 2.64
C GLY A 153 -6.33 10.61 2.64
N ARG A 154 -5.81 9.47 3.13
CA ARG A 154 -6.53 8.18 3.21
C ARG A 154 -7.97 8.29 3.71
N VAL A 155 -8.16 8.95 4.85
CA VAL A 155 -9.48 9.09 5.50
C VAL A 155 -10.47 9.83 4.59
N ARG A 156 -10.03 10.91 3.93
CA ARG A 156 -10.88 11.70 3.03
C ARG A 156 -11.14 10.95 1.72
N ALA A 157 -10.12 10.31 1.14
CA ALA A 157 -10.25 9.49 -0.05
C ALA A 157 -11.29 8.37 0.15
N ARG A 158 -11.22 7.64 1.28
CA ARG A 158 -12.18 6.59 1.61
C ARG A 158 -13.61 7.13 1.76
N LYS A 159 -13.79 8.32 2.33
CA LYS A 159 -15.12 8.94 2.44
C LYS A 159 -15.68 9.35 1.09
N LEU A 160 -14.87 9.96 0.24
CA LEU A 160 -15.24 10.30 -1.13
C LEU A 160 -15.69 9.05 -1.90
N PHE A 161 -14.88 7.99 -1.84
CA PHE A 161 -15.18 6.72 -2.51
C PHE A 161 -16.52 6.11 -2.03
N LYS A 162 -16.80 6.15 -0.73
CA LYS A 162 -18.09 5.72 -0.16
C LYS A 162 -19.29 6.56 -0.63
N HIS A 163 -19.07 7.81 -1.03
CA HIS A 163 -20.09 8.68 -1.62
C HIS A 163 -20.16 8.56 -3.16
N GLY A 164 -19.54 7.53 -3.74
CA GLY A 164 -19.55 7.29 -5.18
C GLY A 164 -18.57 8.14 -5.98
N ILE A 165 -17.71 8.92 -5.32
CA ILE A 165 -16.69 9.75 -5.96
C ILE A 165 -15.40 8.94 -6.01
N LYS A 166 -15.10 8.35 -7.17
CA LYS A 166 -14.03 7.35 -7.31
C LYS A 166 -12.78 7.88 -8.01
N ASN A 167 -12.93 8.92 -8.84
CA ASN A 167 -11.85 9.47 -9.64
C ASN A 167 -11.90 11.01 -9.72
N LEU A 168 -10.97 11.59 -10.49
CA LEU A 168 -10.86 13.04 -10.67
C LEU A 168 -12.05 13.62 -11.46
N ASP A 169 -12.67 12.86 -12.35
CA ASP A 169 -13.84 13.29 -13.12
C ASP A 169 -15.08 13.40 -12.23
N ASP A 170 -15.31 12.42 -11.36
CA ASP A 170 -16.37 12.47 -10.35
C ASP A 170 -16.16 13.67 -9.41
N LEU A 171 -14.92 13.88 -8.98
CA LEU A 171 -14.53 15.04 -8.17
C LEU A 171 -14.75 16.36 -8.92
N SER A 172 -14.61 16.38 -10.24
CA SER A 172 -14.85 17.56 -11.09
C SER A 172 -16.34 17.80 -11.33
N ALA A 173 -17.14 16.75 -11.43
CA ALA A 173 -18.58 16.81 -11.67
C ALA A 173 -19.39 17.26 -10.45
N ILE A 174 -19.02 16.82 -9.23
CA ILE A 174 -19.81 17.12 -8.03
C ILE A 174 -19.82 18.63 -7.68
N PRO A 175 -20.97 19.29 -7.41
CA PRO A 175 -20.98 20.69 -7.00
C PRO A 175 -20.21 20.95 -5.70
N VAL A 176 -19.53 22.10 -5.59
CA VAL A 176 -18.74 22.51 -4.39
C VAL A 176 -19.55 22.34 -3.10
N LYS A 177 -20.81 22.78 -3.09
CA LYS A 177 -21.68 22.71 -1.91
C LYS A 177 -21.88 21.26 -1.44
N LYS A 178 -22.21 20.34 -2.36
CA LYS A 178 -22.36 18.90 -2.05
C LYS A 178 -21.04 18.26 -1.63
N LEU A 179 -19.93 18.66 -2.23
CA LEU A 179 -18.61 18.19 -1.84
C LEU A 179 -18.25 18.64 -0.41
N ALA A 180 -18.62 19.86 -0.03
CA ALA A 180 -18.38 20.42 1.30
C ALA A 180 -19.20 19.73 2.40
N GLU A 181 -20.37 19.18 2.07
CA GLU A 181 -21.24 18.43 2.98
C GLU A 181 -20.65 17.07 3.39
N ILE A 182 -19.68 16.53 2.64
CA ILE A 182 -19.02 15.27 2.98
C ILE A 182 -18.15 15.48 4.22
N ASP A 183 -18.35 14.62 5.22
CA ASP A 183 -17.67 14.68 6.51
C ASP A 183 -16.13 14.75 6.35
N LYS A 184 -15.48 15.66 7.08
CA LYS A 184 -14.05 16.03 7.03
C LYS A 184 -13.56 16.75 5.76
N ILE A 185 -14.44 17.13 4.82
CA ILE A 185 -14.08 18.01 3.70
C ILE A 185 -14.31 19.47 4.07
N GLY A 186 -15.56 19.90 4.22
CA GLY A 186 -15.91 21.30 4.50
C GLY A 186 -15.65 22.24 3.32
N SER A 187 -16.16 23.47 3.40
CA SER A 187 -16.19 24.42 2.28
C SER A 187 -14.80 24.79 1.77
N THR A 188 -13.88 25.14 2.67
CA THR A 188 -12.51 25.57 2.31
C THR A 188 -11.76 24.49 1.53
N LEU A 189 -11.86 23.22 1.94
CA LEU A 189 -11.20 22.14 1.22
C LEU A 189 -11.90 21.83 -0.10
N ALA A 190 -13.24 21.88 -0.14
CA ALA A 190 -14.00 21.67 -1.37
C ALA A 190 -13.61 22.71 -2.45
N ASP A 191 -13.50 23.98 -2.08
CA ASP A 191 -13.04 25.05 -2.98
C ASP A 191 -11.59 24.82 -3.45
N ASN A 192 -10.70 24.45 -2.52
CA ASN A 192 -9.30 24.15 -2.84
C ASN A 192 -9.17 22.94 -3.79
N ILE A 193 -9.97 21.88 -3.60
CA ILE A 193 -10.02 20.73 -4.50
C ILE A 193 -10.43 21.18 -5.90
N LYS A 194 -11.54 21.93 -6.02
CA LYS A 194 -12.01 22.42 -7.33
C LYS A 194 -11.03 23.36 -8.02
N SER A 195 -10.37 24.22 -7.27
CA SER A 195 -9.34 25.12 -7.79
C SER A 195 -8.15 24.34 -8.37
N GLN A 196 -7.70 23.28 -7.68
CA GLN A 196 -6.62 22.41 -8.17
C GLN A 196 -6.99 21.71 -9.48
N LEU A 197 -8.20 21.15 -9.57
CA LEU A 197 -8.67 20.44 -10.77
C LEU A 197 -8.79 21.35 -12.00
N ARG A 198 -9.01 22.65 -11.80
CA ARG A 198 -9.04 23.64 -12.91
C ARG A 198 -7.64 24.02 -13.40
N LYS A 199 -6.64 24.00 -12.53
CA LYS A 199 -5.25 24.39 -12.85
C LYS A 199 -4.42 23.27 -13.47
N GLY A 200 -4.82 22.01 -13.27
CA GLY A 200 -4.17 20.83 -13.85
C GLY A 200 -4.67 20.43 -15.24
N ARG A 201 -5.50 21.27 -15.87
CA ARG A 201 -5.96 21.13 -17.27
C ARG A 201 -5.24 22.12 -18.17
#